data_AF-A0A014M043-F1
#
_entry.id   AF-A0A014M043-F1
#
_cell.length_a   1.000
_cell.length_b   1.000
_cell.length_c   1.000
_cell.angle_alpha   90.00
_cell.angle_beta   90.00
_cell.angle_gamma   90.00
#
_symmetry.space_group_name_H-M   'P 1'
#
loop_
_entity.id
_entity.type
_entity.pdbx_description
1 polymer ?
#
loop_
_entity_poly.entity_id
_entity_poly.type
_entity_poly.pdbx_seq_one_letter_code
_entity_poly.pdbx_strand_id
1 'polypeptide(L)'
;MTEFYISRAGLFAGLLGSFFIFISFFLYAFNRGKYDHLISLFLKKYEFPPPYSFYHMVGFFGAYQVCRFFINLSKNKRIYFFSRDNPAYSFFSENEITVSRWMLYLSRMWMFTGICYFITGVAVLILYIIR
;
A
#
# COMPACT_ATOMS: atom_id res chain seq x y z
N MET A 1 13.84 -32.93 9.83
CA MET A 1 12.59 -33.01 9.02
C MET A 1 11.77 -31.73 9.13
N THR A 2 11.41 -31.29 10.34
CA THR A 2 10.67 -30.03 10.59
C THR A 2 11.34 -28.77 10.04
N GLU A 3 12.65 -28.58 10.26
CA GLU A 3 13.42 -27.45 9.72
C GLU A 3 13.33 -27.33 8.19
N PHE A 4 13.35 -28.45 7.49
CA PHE A 4 13.25 -28.49 6.03
C PHE A 4 11.89 -27.97 5.54
N TYR A 5 10.79 -28.35 6.20
CA TYR A 5 9.47 -27.85 5.86
C TYR A 5 9.31 -26.36 6.19
N ILE A 6 9.82 -25.91 7.33
CA ILE A 6 9.79 -24.50 7.73
C ILE A 6 10.56 -23.64 6.73
N SER A 7 11.76 -24.07 6.34
CA SER A 7 12.58 -23.39 5.34
C SER A 7 11.89 -23.28 3.99
N ARG A 8 11.32 -24.39 3.46
CA ARG A 8 10.59 -24.35 2.19
C ARG A 8 9.35 -23.48 2.24
N ALA A 9 8.58 -23.53 3.33
CA ALA A 9 7.39 -22.70 3.50
C ALA A 9 7.75 -21.20 3.55
N GLY A 10 8.77 -20.83 4.33
CA GLY A 10 9.26 -19.46 4.43
C GLY A 10 9.80 -18.93 3.09
N LEU A 11 10.58 -19.73 2.37
CA LEU A 11 11.09 -19.38 1.05
C LEU A 11 9.97 -19.21 0.02
N PHE A 12 9.02 -20.15 -0.01
CA PHE A 12 7.87 -20.07 -0.91
C PHE A 12 7.04 -18.82 -0.64
N ALA A 13 6.76 -18.50 0.61
CA ALA A 13 6.05 -17.27 0.99
C ALA A 13 6.81 -16.02 0.51
N GLY A 14 8.13 -15.96 0.67
CA GLY A 14 8.95 -14.82 0.26
C GLY A 14 8.98 -14.62 -1.25
N LEU A 15 9.10 -15.72 -2.01
CA LEU A 15 9.03 -15.70 -3.48
C LEU A 15 7.65 -15.28 -3.97
N LEU A 16 6.58 -15.78 -3.34
CA LEU A 16 5.22 -15.39 -3.66
C LEU A 16 4.98 -13.90 -3.40
N GLY A 17 5.47 -13.37 -2.26
CA GLY A 17 5.43 -11.94 -1.96
C GLY A 17 6.19 -11.10 -3.00
N SER A 18 7.38 -11.54 -3.40
CA SER A 18 8.19 -10.90 -4.45
C SER A 18 7.46 -10.85 -5.80
N PHE A 19 6.79 -11.95 -6.16
CA PHE A 19 5.98 -12.03 -7.39
C PHE A 19 4.82 -11.03 -7.37
N PHE A 20 4.14 -10.86 -6.23
CA PHE A 20 3.09 -9.84 -6.10
C PHE A 20 3.63 -8.41 -6.19
N ILE A 21 4.80 -8.12 -5.62
CA ILE A 21 5.45 -6.80 -5.82
C ILE A 21 5.69 -6.57 -7.31
N PHE A 22 6.25 -7.55 -8.00
CA PHE A 22 6.55 -7.45 -9.43
C PHE A 22 5.29 -7.16 -10.26
N ILE A 23 4.18 -7.90 -10.05
CA ILE A 23 2.90 -7.61 -10.73
C ILE A 23 2.39 -6.21 -10.36
N SER A 24 2.48 -5.83 -9.08
CA SER A 24 1.99 -4.54 -8.62
C SER A 24 2.74 -3.36 -9.24
N PHE A 25 4.01 -3.55 -9.60
CA PHE A 25 4.80 -2.56 -10.34
C PHE A 25 4.19 -2.26 -11.70
N PHE A 26 3.84 -3.28 -12.48
CA PHE A 26 3.16 -3.06 -13.76
C PHE A 26 1.80 -2.42 -13.58
N LEU A 27 1.03 -2.86 -12.58
CA LEU A 27 -0.26 -2.24 -12.26
C LEU A 27 -0.11 -0.74 -11.97
N TYR A 28 0.91 -0.35 -11.20
CA TYR A 28 1.26 1.05 -10.98
C TYR A 28 1.68 1.75 -12.27
N ALA A 29 2.61 1.18 -13.04
CA ALA A 29 3.14 1.78 -14.26
C ALA A 29 2.02 2.08 -15.27
N PHE A 30 1.10 1.15 -15.50
CA PHE A 30 -0.06 1.35 -16.38
C PHE A 30 -1.04 2.42 -15.88
N ASN A 31 -1.13 2.63 -14.57
CA ASN A 31 -2.05 3.60 -13.96
C ASN A 31 -1.35 4.88 -13.48
N ARG A 32 -0.06 5.06 -13.77
CA ARG A 32 0.76 6.16 -13.28
C ARG A 32 0.16 7.53 -13.61
N GLY A 33 -0.34 7.72 -14.84
CA GLY A 33 -1.00 8.97 -15.22
C GLY A 33 -2.24 9.28 -14.39
N LYS A 34 -3.06 8.27 -14.06
CA LYS A 34 -4.24 8.43 -13.19
C LYS A 34 -3.85 8.72 -11.74
N TYR A 35 -2.78 8.10 -11.28
CA TYR A 35 -2.20 8.33 -9.95
C TYR A 35 -1.69 9.76 -9.80
N ASP A 36 -0.87 10.23 -10.74
CA ASP A 36 -0.31 11.58 -10.73
C ASP A 36 -1.42 12.64 -10.88
N HIS A 37 -2.43 12.37 -11.70
CA HIS A 37 -3.60 13.23 -11.82
C HIS A 37 -4.38 13.35 -10.50
N LEU A 38 -4.64 12.23 -9.81
CA LEU A 38 -5.34 12.25 -8.52
C LEU A 38 -4.56 13.03 -7.46
N ILE A 39 -3.25 12.85 -7.41
CA ILE A 39 -2.37 13.58 -6.49
C ILE A 39 -2.39 15.08 -6.78
N SER A 40 -2.23 15.46 -8.05
CA SER A 40 -2.24 16.88 -8.43
C SER A 40 -3.58 17.55 -8.14
N LEU A 41 -4.70 16.85 -8.33
CA LEU A 41 -6.02 17.35 -7.93
C LEU A 41 -6.12 17.57 -6.41
N PHE A 42 -5.62 16.64 -5.61
CA PHE A 42 -5.61 16.77 -4.16
C PHE A 42 -4.76 17.97 -3.71
N LEU A 43 -3.55 18.08 -4.26
CA LEU A 43 -2.58 19.14 -3.92
C LEU A 43 -3.00 20.55 -4.36
N LYS A 44 -4.00 20.70 -5.23
CA LYS A 44 -4.53 22.03 -5.59
C LYS A 44 -5.15 22.77 -4.40
N LYS A 45 -5.73 22.03 -3.45
CA LYS A 45 -6.52 22.61 -2.34
C LYS A 45 -6.10 22.08 -0.98
N TYR A 46 -5.46 20.92 -0.92
CA TYR A 46 -5.15 20.23 0.33
C TYR A 46 -3.68 19.82 0.39
N GLU A 47 -3.16 19.67 1.60
CA GLU A 47 -1.82 19.17 1.84
C GLU A 47 -1.86 17.75 2.39
N PHE A 48 -0.90 16.92 2.01
CA PHE A 48 -0.78 15.60 2.60
C PHE A 48 -0.29 15.70 4.06
N PRO A 49 -0.96 15.03 5.02
CA PRO A 49 -0.41 14.92 6.36
C PRO A 49 0.86 14.05 6.36
N PRO A 50 1.82 14.28 7.26
CA PRO A 50 2.90 13.33 7.49
C PRO A 50 2.35 11.97 7.93
N PRO A 51 2.93 10.84 7.48
CA PRO A 51 4.06 10.68 6.57
C PRO A 51 3.70 10.67 5.06
N TYR A 52 2.44 10.92 4.69
CA TYR A 52 2.00 10.88 3.29
C TYR A 52 2.62 11.99 2.42
N SER A 53 3.03 13.10 3.04
CA SER A 53 3.86 14.13 2.41
C SER A 53 5.19 13.59 1.87
N PHE A 54 5.74 12.54 2.48
CA PHE A 54 6.90 11.82 1.94
C PHE A 54 6.48 10.75 0.93
N TYR A 55 5.45 9.97 1.24
CA TYR A 55 5.07 8.83 0.41
C TYR A 55 4.65 9.20 -1.02
N HIS A 56 4.06 10.36 -1.26
CA HIS A 56 3.70 10.74 -2.63
C HIS A 56 4.92 11.09 -3.51
N MET A 57 6.10 11.35 -2.92
CA MET A 57 7.32 11.71 -3.64
C MET A 57 8.16 10.49 -4.06
N VAL A 58 8.03 9.36 -3.38
CA VAL A 58 8.89 8.18 -3.59
C VAL A 58 8.40 7.22 -4.70
N GLY A 59 7.41 7.65 -5.49
CA GLY A 59 6.89 6.89 -6.63
C GLY A 59 6.24 5.56 -6.22
N PHE A 60 6.58 4.48 -6.94
CA PHE A 60 5.95 3.16 -6.79
C PHE A 60 5.90 2.65 -5.33
N PHE A 61 7.00 2.78 -4.59
CA PHE A 61 7.08 2.29 -3.20
C PHE A 61 6.14 3.04 -2.24
N GLY A 62 5.85 4.30 -2.54
CA GLY A 62 4.91 5.13 -1.77
C GLY A 62 3.48 5.08 -2.29
N ALA A 63 3.28 4.64 -3.53
CA ALA A 63 1.97 4.52 -4.17
C ALA A 63 1.01 3.67 -3.34
N TYR A 64 1.49 2.59 -2.72
CA TYR A 64 0.69 1.79 -1.80
C TYR A 64 0.09 2.62 -0.65
N GLN A 65 0.92 3.40 0.04
CA GLN A 65 0.48 4.19 1.19
C GLN A 65 -0.47 5.31 0.78
N VAL A 66 -0.18 5.97 -0.34
CA VAL A 66 -1.03 7.03 -0.90
C VAL A 66 -2.37 6.47 -1.39
N CYS A 67 -2.38 5.30 -2.04
CA CYS A 67 -3.63 4.63 -2.42
C CYS A 67 -4.48 4.32 -1.18
N ARG A 68 -3.87 3.83 -0.09
CA ARG A 68 -4.58 3.58 1.18
C ARG A 68 -5.12 4.85 1.81
N PHE A 69 -4.37 5.95 1.75
CA PHE A 69 -4.83 7.26 2.17
C PHE A 69 -6.12 7.63 1.46
N PHE A 70 -6.13 7.62 0.12
CA PHE A 70 -7.30 7.95 -0.68
C PHE A 70 -8.47 6.98 -0.48
N ILE A 71 -8.21 5.66 -0.33
CA ILE A 71 -9.24 4.67 0.00
C ILE A 71 -9.91 4.96 1.35
N ASN A 72 -9.13 5.38 2.34
CA ASN A 72 -9.66 5.71 3.66
C ASN A 72 -10.40 7.05 3.63
N LEU A 73 -9.84 8.04 2.94
CA LEU A 73 -10.44 9.36 2.74
C LEU A 73 -11.80 9.24 2.06
N SER A 74 -11.92 8.44 0.98
CA SER A 74 -13.19 8.22 0.27
C SER A 74 -14.24 7.48 1.10
N LYS A 75 -13.82 6.77 2.15
CA LYS A 75 -14.71 6.04 3.07
C LYS A 75 -14.95 6.82 4.36
N ASN A 76 -14.49 8.07 4.44
CA ASN A 76 -14.51 8.90 5.63
C ASN A 76 -13.96 8.18 6.87
N LYS A 77 -12.95 7.32 6.68
CA LYS A 77 -12.29 6.57 7.75
C LYS A 77 -11.20 7.42 8.37
N ARG A 78 -11.03 7.30 9.68
CA ARG A 78 -9.96 7.99 10.42
C ARG A 78 -8.59 7.67 9.82
N ILE A 79 -7.84 8.71 9.49
CA ILE A 79 -6.45 8.65 9.03
C ILE A 79 -5.55 9.12 10.19
N TYR A 80 -4.46 8.41 10.45
CA TYR A 80 -3.51 8.80 11.50
C TYR A 80 -2.86 10.14 11.15
N PHE A 81 -2.63 10.98 12.17
CA PHE A 81 -2.10 12.34 12.01
C PHE A 81 -2.97 13.26 11.13
N PHE A 82 -4.26 12.96 11.02
CA PHE A 82 -5.22 13.77 10.26
C PHE A 82 -6.51 13.98 11.06
N SER A 83 -6.85 15.24 11.34
CA SER A 83 -8.07 15.59 12.08
C SER A 83 -9.32 15.23 11.28
N ARG A 84 -10.38 14.74 11.94
CA ARG A 84 -11.67 14.45 11.28
C ARG A 84 -12.37 15.70 10.76
N ASP A 85 -12.12 16.84 11.38
CA ASP A 85 -12.70 18.12 10.97
C ASP A 85 -11.91 18.75 9.81
N ASN A 86 -10.90 18.05 9.28
CA ASN A 86 -10.13 18.55 8.16
C ASN A 86 -11.00 18.59 6.88
N PRO A 87 -11.03 19.73 6.15
CA PRO A 87 -11.84 19.88 4.96
C PRO A 87 -11.45 18.91 3.84
N ALA A 88 -10.29 18.24 3.87
CA ALA A 88 -9.93 17.28 2.83
C ALA A 88 -10.83 16.03 2.80
N TYR A 89 -11.60 15.74 3.85
CA TYR A 89 -12.58 14.65 3.80
C TYR A 89 -13.71 14.90 2.78
N SER A 90 -13.98 16.16 2.40
CA SER A 90 -14.91 16.50 1.32
C SER A 90 -14.29 16.37 -0.08
N PHE A 91 -13.00 16.02 -0.21
CA PHE A 91 -12.30 15.97 -1.51
C PHE A 91 -13.03 15.11 -2.55
N PHE A 92 -13.48 13.92 -2.19
CA PHE A 92 -14.17 13.01 -3.11
C PHE A 92 -15.58 13.51 -3.48
N SER A 93 -16.30 14.13 -2.54
CA SER A 93 -17.61 14.72 -2.80
C SER A 93 -17.53 15.99 -3.65
N GLU A 94 -16.52 16.84 -3.43
CA GLU A 94 -16.36 18.12 -4.14
C GLU A 94 -15.94 17.94 -5.59
N ASN A 95 -15.14 16.91 -5.88
CA ASN A 95 -14.62 16.66 -7.23
C ASN A 95 -15.44 15.62 -8.00
N GLU A 96 -16.52 15.09 -7.42
CA GLU A 96 -17.36 14.01 -7.99
C GLU A 96 -16.56 12.79 -8.48
N ILE A 97 -15.40 12.55 -7.87
CA ILE A 97 -14.51 11.45 -8.20
C ILE A 97 -14.73 10.28 -7.25
N THR A 98 -14.34 9.08 -7.69
CA THR A 98 -14.35 7.88 -6.86
C THR A 98 -13.00 7.20 -6.88
N VAL A 99 -12.71 6.42 -5.84
CA VAL A 99 -11.49 5.62 -5.78
C VAL A 99 -11.53 4.55 -6.87
N SER A 100 -10.51 4.56 -7.72
CA SER A 100 -10.40 3.62 -8.82
C SER A 100 -10.13 2.19 -8.33
N ARG A 101 -10.70 1.20 -9.02
CA ARG A 101 -10.54 -0.23 -8.67
C ARG A 101 -9.07 -0.68 -8.61
N TRP A 102 -8.21 -0.16 -9.47
CA TRP A 102 -6.78 -0.50 -9.48
C TRP A 102 -6.09 -0.13 -8.16
N MET A 103 -6.51 0.95 -7.49
CA MET A 103 -5.96 1.36 -6.18
C MET A 103 -6.32 0.33 -5.11
N LEU A 104 -7.55 -0.22 -5.17
CA LEU A 104 -7.99 -1.30 -4.28
C LEU A 104 -7.17 -2.57 -4.53
N TYR A 105 -6.92 -2.93 -5.79
CA TYR A 105 -6.10 -4.09 -6.14
C TYR A 105 -4.65 -3.92 -5.68
N LEU A 106 -4.03 -2.76 -5.98
CA LEU A 106 -2.69 -2.42 -5.52
C LEU A 106 -2.59 -2.53 -3.99
N SER A 107 -3.53 -1.92 -3.27
CA SER A 107 -3.56 -1.97 -1.81
C SER A 107 -3.70 -3.39 -1.27
N ARG A 108 -4.48 -4.26 -1.91
CA ARG A 108 -4.65 -5.66 -1.49
C ARG A 108 -3.40 -6.48 -1.78
N MET A 109 -2.78 -6.30 -2.95
CA MET A 109 -1.53 -6.98 -3.33
C MET A 109 -0.40 -6.66 -2.35
N TRP A 110 -0.23 -5.38 -1.99
CA TRP A 110 0.79 -4.96 -1.03
C TRP A 110 0.51 -5.43 0.41
N MET A 111 -0.76 -5.50 0.81
CA MET A 111 -1.14 -6.08 2.11
C MET A 111 -0.81 -7.58 2.15
N PHE A 112 -1.15 -8.32 1.09
CA PHE A 112 -0.83 -9.74 0.97
C PHE A 112 0.69 -9.98 0.95
N THR A 113 1.42 -9.15 0.22
CA THR A 113 2.89 -9.13 0.21
C THR A 113 3.46 -8.95 1.61
N GLY A 114 2.93 -8.01 2.39
CA GLY A 114 3.33 -7.81 3.78
C GLY A 114 3.12 -9.05 4.65
N ILE A 115 2.01 -9.76 4.47
CA ILE A 115 1.73 -11.03 5.16
C ILE A 115 2.73 -12.11 4.74
N CYS A 116 3.02 -12.24 3.43
CA CYS A 116 4.01 -13.18 2.93
C CYS A 116 5.38 -12.97 3.55
N TYR A 117 5.87 -11.72 3.58
CA TYR A 117 7.17 -11.43 4.21
C TYR A 117 7.15 -11.56 5.72
N PHE A 118 6.01 -11.30 6.38
CA PHE A 118 5.87 -11.60 7.80
C PHE A 118 6.03 -13.10 8.08
N ILE A 119 5.38 -13.96 7.29
CA ILE A 119 5.53 -15.43 7.38
C ILE A 119 6.98 -15.84 7.14
N THR A 120 7.64 -15.30 6.11
CA THR A 120 9.06 -15.54 5.86
C THR A 120 9.94 -15.12 7.04
N GLY A 121 9.71 -13.93 7.59
CA GLY A 121 10.45 -13.42 8.75
C GLY A 121 10.28 -14.32 9.98
N VAL A 122 9.06 -14.74 10.28
CA VAL A 122 8.77 -15.69 11.37
C VAL A 122 9.47 -17.04 11.13
N ALA A 123 9.43 -17.57 9.91
CA ALA A 123 10.11 -18.82 9.58
C ALA A 123 11.63 -18.71 9.78
N VAL A 124 12.24 -17.60 9.36
CA VAL A 124 13.67 -17.33 9.58
C VAL A 124 14.00 -17.23 11.06
N LEU A 125 13.19 -16.51 11.84
CA LEU A 125 13.37 -16.39 13.30
C LEU A 125 13.28 -17.74 14.00
N ILE A 126 12.31 -18.58 13.62
CA ILE A 126 12.17 -19.93 14.18
C ILE A 126 13.41 -20.78 13.87
N LEU A 127 13.87 -20.76 12.62
CA LEU A 127 15.08 -21.51 12.22
C LEU A 127 16.33 -20.99 12.92
N TYR A 128 16.42 -19.69 13.17
CA TYR A 128 17.53 -19.09 13.92
C TYR A 128 17.55 -19.52 15.39
N ILE A 129 16.39 -19.73 16.02
CA ILE A 129 16.29 -20.15 17.42
C ILE A 129 16.55 -21.66 17.58
N ILE A 130 16.14 -22.47 16.60
CA ILE A 130 16.28 -23.94 16.65
C ILE A 130 17.72 -24.39 16.34
N ARG A 131 18.44 -23.64 15.52
CA ARG A 131 19.80 -23.95 15.06
C ARG A 131 20.87 -23.49 16.04
#